data_AF-A0A674PAJ8-F1
#
_entry.id   AF-A0A674PAJ8-F1
#
_cell.length_a   1.000
_cell.length_b   1.000
_cell.length_c   1.000
_cell.angle_alpha   90.00
_cell.angle_beta   90.00
_cell.angle_gamma   90.00
#
_symmetry.space_group_name_H-M   'P 1'
#
loop_
_entity.id
_entity.type
_entity.pdbx_description
1 polymer ?
#
loop_
_entity_poly.entity_id
_entity_poly.type
_entity_poly.pdbx_seq_one_letter_code
_entity_poly.pdbx_strand_id
1 'polypeptide(L)'
;MALQGPEELGEQLEEPEDLDDQDASSISPAEEITLPSGLGGDDEPEEALLLPWDRFSAWLHCICVVGFDLELGQAVEKTSICYLSFPDSNSGCLGDTQFCFRFRQGSNRKQSLSCFLENTDRDAPPCLKVDINTHIHTSLNFLCSPQSLVLVSKLPYVTFFHSLLKIMAPEYFEKQEPCLEAACNDIDRWPTPHPGRILTLPIMGMVIKIRIPTCYDKPGTSQLVQSAQSVSQVSIVLPTIHEVDLFRCFHPVFFHIQMLWELVLLGEALVVMAPSPAESSDTVLALVSCISPLRYCSDFRPYFTIHDSEFKEYTTRTQAPPSVILGVTNPFFAKTLQHWPHIIRIGDMKQAGRYNIEREA
;
A
#
# COMPACT_ATOMS: atom_id res chain seq x y z
N MET A 1 44.06 -13.79 36.35
CA MET A 1 44.92 -14.15 37.50
C MET A 1 44.12 -15.02 38.44
N ALA A 2 44.76 -16.09 38.91
CA ALA A 2 44.40 -17.00 40.01
C ALA A 2 43.24 -17.99 39.81
N LEU A 3 43.65 -19.27 39.82
CA LEU A 3 42.92 -20.53 39.97
C LEU A 3 42.81 -20.89 41.46
N GLN A 4 41.74 -21.58 41.87
CA GLN A 4 41.74 -22.76 42.77
C GLN A 4 40.29 -23.28 42.97
N GLY A 5 40.04 -24.58 42.69
CA GLY A 5 38.80 -25.32 43.06
C GLY A 5 38.99 -26.09 44.38
N PRO A 6 38.44 -27.32 44.56
CA PRO A 6 37.10 -27.86 44.29
C PRO A 6 36.47 -28.48 45.58
N GLU A 7 35.24 -29.04 45.55
CA GLU A 7 34.85 -30.30 46.21
C GLU A 7 33.37 -30.68 46.00
N GLU A 8 33.12 -32.00 46.05
CA GLU A 8 31.97 -32.76 45.58
C GLU A 8 30.88 -33.03 46.66
N LEU A 9 29.81 -33.70 46.20
CA LEU A 9 28.96 -34.71 46.87
C LEU A 9 27.69 -34.26 47.62
N GLY A 10 26.58 -34.91 47.23
CA GLY A 10 25.48 -35.25 48.16
C GLY A 10 24.08 -35.21 47.57
N GLU A 11 23.65 -36.29 46.91
CA GLU A 11 22.23 -36.65 46.72
C GLU A 11 21.52 -36.89 48.08
N GLN A 12 20.22 -36.62 48.17
CA GLN A 12 19.22 -37.56 48.72
C GLN A 12 17.77 -37.06 48.55
N LEU A 13 16.95 -37.96 48.00
CA LEU A 13 15.49 -38.00 48.04
C LEU A 13 15.03 -38.56 49.41
N GLU A 14 13.86 -38.15 49.90
CA GLU A 14 12.77 -39.06 50.34
C GLU A 14 11.49 -38.29 50.75
N GLU A 15 10.38 -39.04 50.68
CA GLU A 15 8.96 -38.68 50.55
C GLU A 15 8.20 -38.62 51.93
N PRO A 16 6.85 -38.45 51.98
CA PRO A 16 6.13 -37.70 53.03
C PRO A 16 5.39 -38.55 54.09
N GLU A 17 4.79 -37.89 55.08
CA GLU A 17 3.77 -38.46 55.99
C GLU A 17 2.56 -37.51 56.16
N ASP A 18 1.37 -38.13 56.22
CA ASP A 18 0.00 -37.57 56.26
C ASP A 18 -0.57 -37.36 57.70
N LEU A 19 -1.78 -36.76 57.76
CA LEU A 19 -2.83 -36.78 58.84
C LEU A 19 -2.66 -35.78 60.01
N ASP A 20 -3.67 -35.08 60.59
CA ASP A 20 -5.14 -35.09 60.53
C ASP A 20 -5.74 -33.79 61.15
N ASP A 21 -6.99 -33.48 60.75
CA ASP A 21 -8.15 -32.85 61.44
C ASP A 21 -8.11 -31.48 62.17
N GLN A 22 -9.01 -30.56 61.75
CA GLN A 22 -10.22 -30.13 62.52
C GLN A 22 -11.10 -29.04 61.84
N ASP A 23 -12.37 -29.42 61.64
CA ASP A 23 -13.64 -28.68 61.83
C ASP A 23 -13.88 -27.22 61.33
N ALA A 24 -14.89 -27.05 60.45
CA ALA A 24 -16.24 -26.53 60.77
C ALA A 24 -16.93 -25.71 59.63
N SER A 25 -17.95 -26.34 59.03
CA SER A 25 -19.25 -25.79 58.57
C SER A 25 -19.36 -24.49 57.75
N SER A 26 -19.86 -24.57 56.50
CA SER A 26 -21.18 -24.03 56.11
C SER A 26 -21.57 -24.22 54.62
N ILE A 27 -22.49 -25.17 54.38
CA ILE A 27 -23.72 -25.11 53.54
C ILE A 27 -23.61 -24.65 52.06
N SER A 28 -23.85 -25.59 51.13
CA SER A 28 -24.50 -25.37 49.81
C SER A 28 -25.99 -25.75 49.88
N PRO A 29 -26.87 -25.44 48.89
CA PRO A 29 -26.95 -26.28 47.68
C PRO A 29 -27.40 -25.57 46.37
N ALA A 30 -27.35 -26.36 45.29
CA ALA A 30 -27.90 -26.19 43.94
C ALA A 30 -29.39 -25.72 43.92
N GLU A 31 -30.02 -25.31 42.82
CA GLU A 31 -30.07 -25.80 41.44
C GLU A 31 -31.03 -24.84 40.67
N GLU A 32 -31.02 -24.80 39.34
CA GLU A 32 -32.23 -24.89 38.49
C GLU A 32 -31.96 -24.34 37.07
N ILE A 33 -32.04 -25.27 36.12
CA ILE A 33 -32.00 -25.08 34.68
C ILE A 33 -33.38 -24.56 34.24
N THR A 34 -33.43 -23.50 33.44
CA THR A 34 -34.65 -23.18 32.68
C THR A 34 -34.30 -22.64 31.29
N LEU A 35 -34.55 -23.47 30.28
CA LEU A 35 -34.70 -23.05 28.87
C LEU A 35 -36.04 -22.32 28.70
N PRO A 36 -36.10 -21.33 27.80
CA PRO A 36 -37.28 -21.10 27.01
C PRO A 36 -37.01 -21.40 25.52
N SER A 37 -37.90 -22.19 24.95
CA SER A 37 -38.09 -22.40 23.52
C SER A 37 -38.75 -21.18 22.86
N GLY A 38 -38.25 -20.74 21.71
CA GLY A 38 -38.92 -19.74 20.85
C GLY A 38 -38.16 -19.47 19.55
N LEU A 39 -38.86 -19.64 18.42
CA LEU A 39 -38.43 -19.43 17.04
C LEU A 39 -37.93 -18.00 16.75
N GLY A 40 -36.96 -17.90 15.83
CA GLY A 40 -36.71 -16.75 14.96
C GLY A 40 -35.79 -15.69 15.57
N GLY A 41 -34.58 -15.58 15.03
CA GLY A 41 -33.64 -14.51 15.36
C GLY A 41 -32.55 -14.47 14.31
N ASP A 42 -32.46 -13.32 13.67
CA ASP A 42 -31.56 -12.98 12.57
C ASP A 42 -30.09 -13.34 12.85
N ASP A 43 -29.36 -13.72 11.80
CA ASP A 43 -27.89 -13.79 11.78
C ASP A 43 -27.32 -12.37 11.98
N GLU A 44 -27.43 -11.82 13.18
CA GLU A 44 -26.58 -10.71 13.62
C GLU A 44 -25.17 -11.27 13.78
N PRO A 45 -24.18 -10.79 13.01
CA PRO A 45 -22.81 -11.27 13.18
C PRO A 45 -22.38 -10.92 14.61
N GLU A 46 -21.91 -11.91 15.37
CA GLU A 46 -21.19 -11.68 16.63
C GLU A 46 -20.29 -10.47 16.46
N GLU A 47 -20.51 -9.40 17.23
CA GLU A 47 -19.61 -8.26 17.30
C GLU A 47 -18.27 -8.78 17.81
N ALA A 48 -17.41 -9.21 16.88
CA ALA A 48 -16.02 -9.50 17.15
C ALA A 48 -15.46 -8.32 17.93
N LEU A 49 -14.78 -8.59 19.05
CA LEU A 49 -14.21 -7.57 19.92
C LEU A 49 -13.23 -6.69 19.11
N LEU A 50 -13.73 -5.61 18.52
CA LEU A 50 -12.95 -4.68 17.72
C LEU A 50 -12.09 -3.86 18.68
N LEU A 51 -10.77 -3.91 18.49
CA LEU A 51 -9.85 -3.01 19.16
C LEU A 51 -9.97 -1.60 18.54
N PRO A 52 -9.59 -0.55 19.29
CA PRO A 52 -9.48 0.79 18.73
C PRO A 52 -8.59 0.77 17.48
N TRP A 53 -9.01 1.46 16.42
CA TRP A 53 -8.30 1.55 15.14
C TRP A 53 -8.26 0.28 14.29
N ASP A 54 -8.99 -0.79 14.64
CA ASP A 54 -9.04 -2.01 13.82
C ASP A 54 -9.62 -1.74 12.44
N ARG A 55 -10.68 -0.93 12.35
CA ARG A 55 -11.31 -0.57 11.08
C ARG A 55 -10.41 0.35 10.25
N PHE A 56 -9.73 1.29 10.89
CA PHE A 56 -8.69 2.08 10.23
C PHE A 56 -7.60 1.17 9.64
N SER A 57 -7.12 0.21 10.43
CA SER A 57 -6.05 -0.72 10.02
C SER A 57 -6.43 -1.63 8.86
N ALA A 58 -7.74 -1.84 8.65
CA ALA A 58 -8.27 -2.58 7.50
C ALA A 58 -8.07 -1.82 6.19
N TRP A 59 -7.98 -0.48 6.22
CA TRP A 59 -7.81 0.37 5.03
C TRP A 59 -6.40 0.95 4.89
N LEU A 60 -5.83 1.46 5.97
CA LEU A 60 -4.54 2.15 6.00
C LEU A 60 -3.68 1.62 7.14
N HIS A 61 -2.37 1.52 6.90
CA HIS A 61 -1.40 1.31 7.95
C HIS A 61 -1.12 2.61 8.72
N CYS A 62 -0.91 3.70 8.00
CA CYS A 62 -0.70 5.03 8.55
C CYS A 62 -0.88 6.12 7.47
N ILE A 63 -0.98 7.36 7.95
CA ILE A 63 -0.90 8.58 7.13
C ILE A 63 0.37 9.29 7.57
N CYS A 64 1.24 9.62 6.62
CA CYS A 64 2.51 10.29 6.89
C CYS A 64 2.52 11.67 6.25
N VAL A 65 3.08 12.63 6.99
CA VAL A 65 3.36 13.97 6.51
C VAL A 65 4.88 14.13 6.50
N VAL A 66 5.46 14.35 5.32
CA VAL A 66 6.90 14.39 5.12
C VAL A 66 7.31 15.78 4.65
N GLY A 67 8.00 16.55 5.49
CA GLY A 67 8.57 17.84 5.11
C GLY A 67 9.87 17.69 4.32
N PHE A 68 10.16 18.66 3.45
CA PHE A 68 11.47 18.86 2.85
C PHE A 68 12.12 20.10 3.48
N ASP A 69 13.24 19.90 4.18
CA ASP A 69 14.02 21.00 4.74
C ASP A 69 15.09 21.42 3.73
N LEU A 70 15.12 22.71 3.37
CA LEU A 70 16.10 23.25 2.41
C LEU A 70 17.52 23.34 2.99
N GLU A 71 17.67 23.43 4.31
CA GLU A 71 18.96 23.57 5.00
C GLU A 71 19.52 22.20 5.42
N LEU A 72 18.66 21.30 5.88
CA LEU A 72 19.05 19.94 6.27
C LEU A 72 19.04 18.93 5.10
N GLY A 73 18.45 19.30 3.96
CA GLY A 73 17.97 18.34 2.98
C GLY A 73 16.74 17.59 3.51
N GLN A 74 16.41 16.43 2.95
CA GLN A 74 15.42 15.54 3.57
C GLN A 74 15.90 15.19 4.99
N ALA A 75 15.31 15.81 6.01
CA ALA A 75 15.72 15.66 7.40
C ALA A 75 15.77 14.17 7.75
N VAL A 76 16.88 13.78 8.37
CA VAL A 76 17.36 12.40 8.53
C VAL A 76 16.51 11.62 9.53
N GLU A 77 15.26 11.35 9.20
CA GLU A 77 14.53 10.21 9.74
C GLU A 77 14.67 9.06 8.74
N LYS A 78 15.46 8.06 9.13
CA LYS A 78 15.93 6.89 8.34
C LYS A 78 14.79 5.95 7.91
N THR A 79 13.77 6.45 7.24
CA THR A 79 12.69 5.62 6.71
C THR A 79 12.64 5.78 5.20
N SER A 80 12.52 4.65 4.48
CA SER A 80 12.48 4.65 3.02
C SER A 80 11.35 5.54 2.46
N ILE A 81 10.30 5.78 3.24
CA ILE A 81 9.18 6.66 2.90
C ILE A 81 9.68 8.09 2.64
N CYS A 82 10.48 8.69 3.53
CA CYS A 82 10.93 10.09 3.37
C CYS A 82 11.66 10.33 2.04
N TYR A 83 12.52 9.38 1.64
CA TYR A 83 13.30 9.46 0.41
C TYR A 83 12.47 9.20 -0.85
N LEU A 84 11.48 8.31 -0.78
CA LEU A 84 10.58 8.00 -1.90
C LEU A 84 9.47 9.05 -2.06
N SER A 85 9.22 9.85 -1.02
CA SER A 85 8.20 10.89 -1.01
C SER A 85 8.50 12.09 -1.89
N PHE A 86 9.72 12.22 -2.42
CA PHE A 86 10.09 13.30 -3.32
C PHE A 86 10.83 12.74 -4.53
N PRO A 87 10.59 13.30 -5.72
CA PRO A 87 11.32 12.90 -6.91
C PRO A 87 12.82 13.17 -6.75
N ASP A 88 13.64 12.25 -7.25
CA ASP A 88 15.10 12.38 -7.27
C ASP A 88 15.62 13.26 -8.44
N SER A 89 14.71 13.80 -9.25
CA SER A 89 15.01 14.68 -10.38
C SER A 89 13.89 15.71 -10.59
N ASN A 90 14.24 16.99 -10.64
CA ASN A 90 13.30 18.11 -10.77
C ASN A 90 12.81 18.36 -12.22
N SER A 91 12.97 17.40 -13.13
CA SER A 91 12.61 17.60 -14.54
C SER A 91 11.09 17.64 -14.72
N GLY A 92 10.52 18.85 -14.72
CA GLY A 92 9.17 19.09 -15.24
C GLY A 92 7.99 18.92 -14.27
N CYS A 93 8.23 18.73 -12.97
CA CYS A 93 7.16 18.63 -11.97
C CYS A 93 6.76 20.02 -11.45
N LEU A 94 6.00 20.79 -12.25
CA LEU A 94 5.34 22.01 -11.79
C LEU A 94 3.90 21.68 -11.37
N GLY A 95 3.56 21.89 -10.10
CA GLY A 95 2.23 21.67 -9.55
C GLY A 95 2.01 20.27 -8.97
N ASP A 96 0.76 19.98 -8.64
CA ASP A 96 0.37 18.80 -7.86
C ASP A 96 0.63 17.50 -8.61
N THR A 97 1.43 16.62 -8.01
CA THR A 97 1.89 15.39 -8.66
C THR A 97 1.56 14.19 -7.80
N GLN A 98 0.56 13.42 -8.24
CA GLN A 98 0.21 12.15 -7.61
C GLN A 98 0.96 11.00 -8.26
N PHE A 99 1.71 10.26 -7.46
CA PHE A 99 2.42 9.08 -7.93
C PHE A 99 2.56 8.03 -6.86
N CYS A 100 3.00 6.85 -7.27
CA CYS A 100 2.88 5.64 -6.52
C CYS A 100 4.27 4.95 -6.43
N PHE A 101 4.72 4.55 -5.23
CA PHE A 101 5.92 3.74 -4.98
C PHE A 101 5.64 2.52 -4.09
N ARG A 102 6.49 1.49 -4.17
CA ARG A 102 6.42 0.25 -3.35
C ARG A 102 7.71 0.04 -2.60
N PHE A 103 7.63 -0.51 -1.39
CA PHE A 103 8.81 -0.84 -0.59
C PHE A 103 8.59 -2.13 0.21
N ARG A 104 9.67 -2.88 0.46
CA ARG A 104 9.60 -4.15 1.19
C ARG A 104 9.38 -3.92 2.70
N GLN A 105 8.55 -4.78 3.31
CA GLN A 105 8.40 -4.79 4.76
C GLN A 105 9.66 -5.38 5.42
N GLY A 106 10.21 -4.72 6.44
CA GLY A 106 11.31 -5.28 7.24
C GLY A 106 10.90 -6.54 8.01
N SER A 107 11.78 -7.53 8.08
CA SER A 107 11.55 -8.90 8.59
C SER A 107 11.21 -9.04 10.08
N ASN A 108 11.11 -7.94 10.85
CA ASN A 108 11.14 -7.99 12.32
C ASN A 108 9.79 -7.78 13.04
N ARG A 109 8.63 -7.83 12.36
CA ARG A 109 7.33 -7.76 13.05
C ARG A 109 6.40 -8.90 12.66
N LYS A 110 6.09 -9.76 13.63
CA LYS A 110 4.99 -10.75 13.54
C LYS A 110 3.67 -9.99 13.37
N GLN A 111 2.89 -10.35 12.36
CA GLN A 111 1.67 -9.65 11.96
C GLN A 111 0.50 -10.04 12.89
N SER A 112 -0.07 -9.10 13.64
CA SER A 112 -1.40 -9.24 14.26
C SER A 112 -2.54 -8.97 13.26
N LEU A 113 -2.22 -8.37 12.10
CA LEU A 113 -3.16 -7.98 11.05
C LEU A 113 -3.51 -9.11 10.07
N SER A 114 -2.94 -10.32 10.22
CA SER A 114 -3.11 -11.41 9.26
C SER A 114 -4.54 -11.99 9.27
N CYS A 115 -5.18 -12.05 10.45
CA CYS A 115 -6.49 -12.70 10.59
C CYS A 115 -7.63 -11.96 9.85
N PHE A 116 -7.60 -10.63 9.76
CA PHE A 116 -8.67 -9.85 9.11
C PHE A 116 -8.55 -9.82 7.58
N LEU A 117 -7.32 -9.91 7.04
CA LEU A 117 -7.06 -9.85 5.60
C LEU A 117 -7.21 -11.21 4.90
N GLU A 118 -7.10 -12.33 5.63
CA GLU A 118 -7.28 -13.68 5.06
C GLU A 118 -8.69 -13.89 4.49
N ASN A 119 -9.73 -13.32 5.11
CA ASN A 119 -11.10 -13.46 4.61
C ASN A 119 -11.40 -12.53 3.41
N THR A 120 -10.80 -11.35 3.34
CA THR A 120 -11.02 -10.41 2.23
C THR A 120 -10.32 -10.83 0.94
N ASP A 121 -9.23 -11.61 1.04
CA ASP A 121 -8.46 -12.08 -0.12
C ASP A 121 -9.16 -13.19 -0.93
N ARG A 122 -10.06 -13.97 -0.32
CA ARG A 122 -10.69 -15.13 -0.98
C ARG A 122 -11.47 -14.76 -2.23
N ASP A 123 -12.31 -13.74 -2.12
CA ASP A 123 -13.23 -13.32 -3.19
C ASP A 123 -12.70 -12.15 -4.03
N ALA A 124 -11.47 -11.70 -3.77
CA ALA A 124 -10.79 -10.67 -4.55
C ALA A 124 -10.25 -11.24 -5.88
N PRO A 125 -10.31 -10.47 -6.99
CA PRO A 125 -9.65 -10.83 -8.24
C PRO A 125 -8.14 -11.06 -8.06
N PRO A 126 -7.49 -11.91 -8.87
CA PRO A 126 -6.06 -12.22 -8.72
C PRO A 126 -5.13 -11.00 -8.73
N CYS A 127 -5.47 -9.96 -9.49
CA CYS A 127 -4.72 -8.70 -9.56
C CYS A 127 -4.86 -7.83 -8.30
N LEU A 128 -5.88 -8.07 -7.47
CA LEU A 128 -6.20 -7.32 -6.27
C LEU A 128 -5.86 -8.06 -4.96
N LYS A 129 -5.32 -9.27 -5.08
CA LYS A 129 -4.90 -10.04 -3.92
C LYS A 129 -3.75 -9.37 -3.20
N VAL A 130 -3.81 -9.34 -1.88
CA VAL A 130 -2.78 -8.70 -1.05
C VAL A 130 -1.51 -9.54 -1.13
N ASP A 131 -0.38 -8.91 -1.45
CA ASP A 131 0.91 -9.57 -1.41
C ASP A 131 1.44 -9.60 0.03
N ILE A 132 1.64 -10.81 0.57
CA ILE A 132 2.04 -11.05 1.96
C ILE A 132 3.46 -10.52 2.22
N ASN A 133 4.30 -10.43 1.18
CA ASN A 133 5.72 -10.15 1.31
C ASN A 133 6.11 -8.70 0.97
N THR A 134 5.18 -7.90 0.49
CA THR A 134 5.45 -6.50 0.10
C THR A 134 4.35 -5.59 0.62
N HIS A 135 4.72 -4.54 1.35
CA HIS A 135 3.79 -3.43 1.53
C HIS A 135 3.71 -2.71 0.20
N ILE A 136 2.68 -3.05 -0.54
CA ILE A 136 2.22 -2.20 -1.61
C ILE A 136 1.33 -1.15 -0.94
N HIS A 137 1.52 0.15 -1.21
CA HIS A 137 0.47 1.10 -1.63
C HIS A 137 0.72 2.55 -1.24
N THR A 138 0.09 3.39 -2.07
CA THR A 138 0.58 4.61 -2.67
C THR A 138 -0.42 5.74 -2.48
N SER A 139 -0.06 7.01 -2.36
CA SER A 139 0.49 7.83 -3.45
C SER A 139 0.68 9.29 -2.99
N LEU A 140 1.32 10.11 -3.82
CA LEU A 140 1.98 11.35 -3.42
C LEU A 140 1.16 12.65 -3.54
N ASN A 141 1.42 13.53 -2.59
CA ASN A 141 1.48 14.99 -2.53
C ASN A 141 1.04 16.02 -3.62
N PHE A 142 0.47 17.12 -3.10
CA PHE A 142 0.42 18.45 -3.71
C PHE A 142 1.82 19.10 -3.71
N LEU A 143 2.23 19.72 -4.80
CA LEU A 143 3.56 20.31 -4.96
C LEU A 143 3.40 21.82 -5.21
N CYS A 144 3.03 22.52 -4.13
CA CYS A 144 3.20 23.96 -4.01
C CYS A 144 3.63 24.39 -2.58
N SER A 145 4.17 23.46 -1.79
CA SER A 145 4.77 23.66 -0.47
C SER A 145 5.80 22.55 -0.21
N PRO A 146 6.81 22.74 0.66
CA PRO A 146 7.87 21.76 0.90
C PRO A 146 7.40 20.61 1.80
N GLN A 147 6.24 20.01 1.55
CA GLN A 147 5.65 19.03 2.46
C GLN A 147 4.75 18.04 1.72
N SER A 148 4.83 16.76 2.12
CA SER A 148 4.25 15.60 1.45
C SER A 148 3.26 14.78 2.25
N LEU A 149 2.03 14.67 1.77
CA LEU A 149 1.02 13.77 2.34
C LEU A 149 1.07 12.40 1.66
N VAL A 150 1.26 11.35 2.46
CA VAL A 150 1.45 9.97 2.00
C VAL A 150 0.48 9.05 2.72
N LEU A 151 -0.27 8.25 1.96
CA LEU A 151 -1.10 7.17 2.49
C LEU A 151 -0.37 5.84 2.34
N VAL A 152 -0.21 5.10 3.45
CA VAL A 152 0.40 3.77 3.44
C VAL A 152 -0.71 2.74 3.66
N SER A 153 -0.89 1.81 2.73
CA SER A 153 -1.87 0.72 2.83
C SER A 153 -1.20 -0.63 2.53
N LYS A 154 -1.98 -1.72 2.62
CA LYS A 154 -1.68 -3.04 2.06
C LYS A 154 -2.59 -3.41 0.88
N LEU A 155 -3.61 -2.59 0.61
CA LEU A 155 -4.68 -2.89 -0.35
C LEU A 155 -4.42 -2.29 -1.72
N PRO A 156 -4.53 -3.06 -2.83
CA PRO A 156 -4.27 -2.58 -4.20
C PRO A 156 -5.22 -1.62 -4.86
N TYR A 157 -5.69 -0.64 -4.10
CA TYR A 157 -6.72 0.30 -4.50
C TYR A 157 -6.11 1.67 -4.83
N VAL A 158 -5.13 1.68 -5.74
CA VAL A 158 -4.36 2.90 -6.08
C VAL A 158 -5.28 4.05 -6.50
N THR A 159 -6.26 3.79 -7.37
CA THR A 159 -7.21 4.82 -7.84
C THR A 159 -8.08 5.36 -6.70
N PHE A 160 -8.47 4.50 -5.75
CA PHE A 160 -9.18 4.93 -4.55
C PHE A 160 -8.32 5.85 -3.68
N PHE A 161 -7.07 5.48 -3.40
CA PHE A 161 -6.18 6.31 -2.57
C PHE A 161 -5.80 7.62 -3.24
N HIS A 162 -5.61 7.65 -4.57
CA HIS A 162 -5.46 8.89 -5.33
C HIS A 162 -6.67 9.82 -5.13
N SER A 163 -7.89 9.29 -5.21
CA SER A 163 -9.11 10.07 -5.00
C SER A 163 -9.27 10.53 -3.54
N LEU A 164 -8.89 9.69 -2.57
CA LEU A 164 -8.89 10.05 -1.15
C LEU A 164 -7.92 11.21 -0.87
N LEU A 165 -6.72 11.17 -1.45
CA LEU A 165 -5.73 12.24 -1.35
C LEU A 165 -6.22 13.56 -1.97
N LYS A 166 -6.98 13.52 -3.07
CA LYS A 166 -7.56 14.74 -3.66
C LYS A 166 -8.53 15.46 -2.72
N ILE A 167 -9.09 14.74 -1.75
CA ILE A 167 -9.97 15.30 -0.71
C ILE A 167 -9.14 15.74 0.49
N MET A 168 -8.26 14.87 0.99
CA MET A 168 -7.50 15.11 2.22
C MET A 168 -6.40 16.15 2.08
N ALA A 169 -5.70 16.19 0.95
CA ALA A 169 -4.54 17.07 0.79
C ALA A 169 -4.91 18.56 0.84
N PRO A 170 -5.90 19.07 0.07
CA PRO A 170 -6.28 20.48 0.15
C PRO A 170 -6.70 20.90 1.57
N GLU A 171 -7.53 20.07 2.21
CA GLU A 171 -7.98 20.30 3.58
C GLU A 171 -6.81 20.33 4.58
N TYR A 172 -5.81 19.46 4.39
CA TYR A 172 -4.60 19.47 5.21
C TYR A 172 -3.75 20.72 5.04
N PHE A 173 -3.52 21.17 3.80
CA PHE A 173 -2.73 22.37 3.59
C PHE A 173 -3.42 23.64 4.11
N GLU A 174 -4.75 23.63 4.20
CA GLU A 174 -5.53 24.72 4.81
C GLU A 174 -5.63 24.63 6.34
N LYS A 175 -5.93 23.45 6.89
CA LYS A 175 -6.33 23.27 8.30
C LYS A 175 -5.32 22.50 9.15
N GLN A 176 -4.28 21.92 8.55
CA GLN A 176 -3.18 21.19 9.19
C GLN A 176 -3.66 19.96 9.99
N GLU A 177 -2.95 19.59 11.06
CA GLU A 177 -3.12 18.33 11.80
C GLU A 177 -4.55 17.99 12.27
N PRO A 178 -5.38 18.93 12.76
CA PRO A 178 -6.75 18.61 13.20
C PRO A 178 -7.62 17.98 12.11
N CYS A 179 -7.37 18.30 10.84
CA CYS A 179 -8.13 17.71 9.75
C CYS A 179 -7.74 16.24 9.51
N LEU A 180 -6.47 15.87 9.77
CA LEU A 180 -6.00 14.49 9.68
C LEU A 180 -6.57 13.65 10.82
N GLU A 181 -6.65 14.20 12.03
CA GLU A 181 -7.32 13.53 13.15
C GLU A 181 -8.79 13.25 12.84
N ALA A 182 -9.50 14.24 12.29
CA ALA A 182 -10.88 14.05 11.85
C ALA A 182 -10.98 12.99 10.75
N ALA A 183 -10.10 13.03 9.74
CA ALA A 183 -10.05 12.04 8.67
C ALA A 183 -9.77 10.62 9.19
N CYS A 184 -8.82 10.45 10.12
CA CYS A 184 -8.55 9.16 10.77
C CYS A 184 -9.79 8.61 11.47
N ASN A 185 -10.50 9.47 12.23
CA ASN A 185 -11.74 9.08 12.92
C ASN A 185 -12.86 8.70 11.95
N ASP A 186 -12.98 9.39 10.81
CA ASP A 186 -13.93 9.04 9.75
C ASP A 186 -13.59 7.66 9.14
N ILE A 187 -12.31 7.42 8.84
CA ILE A 187 -11.81 6.16 8.27
C ILE A 187 -12.00 4.99 9.23
N ASP A 188 -11.81 5.20 10.54
CA ASP A 188 -12.04 4.15 11.55
C ASP A 188 -13.53 3.79 11.71
N ARG A 189 -14.45 4.58 11.14
CA ARG A 189 -15.88 4.24 11.10
C ARG A 189 -16.28 3.51 9.83
N TRP A 190 -15.36 3.35 8.88
CA TRP A 190 -15.68 2.70 7.61
C TRP A 190 -16.00 1.21 7.81
N PRO A 191 -16.87 0.65 6.96
CA PRO A 191 -16.98 -0.80 6.84
C PRO A 191 -15.65 -1.38 6.37
N THR A 192 -15.40 -2.62 6.74
CA THR A 192 -14.24 -3.39 6.27
C THR A 192 -14.31 -3.59 4.75
N PRO A 193 -13.16 -3.49 4.04
CA PRO A 193 -13.11 -3.52 2.58
C PRO A 193 -13.35 -4.94 2.04
N HIS A 194 -14.61 -5.25 1.76
CA HIS A 194 -15.03 -6.55 1.25
C HIS A 194 -15.31 -6.55 -0.26
N PRO A 195 -14.72 -7.48 -1.04
CA PRO A 195 -15.06 -7.69 -2.45
C PRO A 195 -16.56 -7.89 -2.69
N GLY A 196 -17.05 -7.40 -3.83
CA GLY A 196 -18.42 -7.59 -4.28
C GLY A 196 -19.47 -6.69 -3.60
N ARG A 197 -19.09 -5.84 -2.65
CA ARG A 197 -20.01 -4.88 -1.99
C ARG A 197 -19.82 -3.46 -2.51
N ILE A 198 -20.92 -2.70 -2.53
CA ILE A 198 -20.87 -1.24 -2.70
C ILE A 198 -20.74 -0.66 -1.29
N LEU A 199 -19.68 0.12 -1.08
CA LEU A 199 -19.35 0.78 0.17
C LEU A 199 -19.64 2.27 0.05
N THR A 200 -20.16 2.84 1.13
CA THR A 200 -20.38 4.27 1.29
C THR A 200 -19.45 4.74 2.39
N LEU A 201 -18.47 5.56 2.03
CA LEU A 201 -17.32 5.93 2.86
C LEU A 201 -17.36 7.44 3.11
N PRO A 202 -17.92 7.91 4.24
CA PRO A 202 -17.91 9.32 4.62
C PRO A 202 -16.49 9.79 4.93
N ILE A 203 -16.11 10.97 4.47
CA ILE A 203 -14.80 11.56 4.74
C ILE A 203 -14.84 13.08 4.60
N MET A 204 -14.49 13.81 5.66
CA MET A 204 -14.34 15.28 5.62
C MET A 204 -15.56 16.01 5.03
N GLY A 205 -16.77 15.57 5.38
CA GLY A 205 -18.04 16.14 4.88
C GLY A 205 -18.44 15.71 3.46
N MET A 206 -17.64 14.87 2.80
CA MET A 206 -17.95 14.22 1.53
C MET A 206 -18.29 12.74 1.75
N VAL A 207 -18.85 12.10 0.72
CA VAL A 207 -19.14 10.66 0.74
C VAL A 207 -18.59 10.00 -0.53
N ILE A 208 -17.64 9.08 -0.38
CA ILE A 208 -17.14 8.26 -1.48
C ILE A 208 -18.00 7.00 -1.57
N LYS A 209 -18.67 6.79 -2.70
CA LYS A 209 -19.36 5.54 -3.04
C LYS A 209 -18.50 4.72 -3.99
N ILE A 210 -18.17 3.50 -3.60
CA ILE A 210 -17.23 2.66 -4.35
C ILE A 210 -17.65 1.19 -4.31
N ARG A 211 -17.46 0.46 -5.40
CA ARG A 211 -17.63 -1.01 -5.44
C ARG A 211 -16.26 -1.66 -5.46
N ILE A 212 -15.99 -2.58 -4.54
CA ILE A 212 -14.79 -3.41 -4.62
C ILE A 212 -15.07 -4.58 -5.57
N PRO A 213 -14.29 -4.78 -6.66
CA PRO A 213 -14.49 -5.89 -7.58
C PRO A 213 -14.32 -7.24 -6.90
N THR A 214 -14.99 -8.27 -7.42
CA THR A 214 -14.88 -9.66 -6.96
C THR A 214 -14.46 -10.58 -8.11
N CYS A 215 -13.85 -11.72 -7.79
CA CYS A 215 -13.46 -12.74 -8.75
C CYS A 215 -14.65 -13.33 -9.55
N TYR A 216 -15.88 -13.12 -9.09
CA TYR A 216 -17.10 -13.51 -9.79
C TYR A 216 -17.64 -12.44 -10.75
N ASP A 217 -17.05 -11.24 -10.78
CA ASP A 217 -17.48 -10.18 -11.69
C ASP A 217 -17.17 -10.58 -13.14
N LYS A 218 -18.14 -10.36 -14.03
CA LYS A 218 -17.94 -10.62 -15.47
C LYS A 218 -17.08 -9.51 -16.08
N PRO A 219 -16.09 -9.84 -16.93
CA PRO A 219 -15.27 -8.85 -17.64
C PRO A 219 -16.15 -7.83 -18.37
N GLY A 220 -15.89 -6.53 -18.17
CA GLY A 220 -16.65 -5.44 -18.79
C GLY A 220 -17.97 -5.06 -18.11
N THR A 221 -18.31 -5.68 -16.97
CA THR A 221 -19.51 -5.33 -16.19
C THR A 221 -19.14 -4.43 -15.01
N SER A 222 -18.47 -3.31 -15.28
CA SER A 222 -18.21 -2.27 -14.27
C SER A 222 -19.53 -1.54 -13.97
N GLN A 223 -20.45 -2.19 -13.25
CA GLN A 223 -21.67 -1.55 -12.80
C GLN A 223 -21.34 -0.60 -11.66
N LEU A 224 -20.99 0.64 -12.00
CA LEU A 224 -21.64 1.71 -11.25
C LEU A 224 -23.05 1.80 -11.79
N VAL A 225 -23.96 1.20 -11.02
CA VAL A 225 -25.38 1.45 -11.08
C VAL A 225 -25.57 2.98 -11.20
N GLN A 226 -25.87 3.44 -12.42
CA GLN A 226 -26.56 4.70 -12.64
C GLN A 226 -27.95 4.52 -12.03
N SER A 227 -28.06 4.65 -10.71
CA SER A 227 -29.35 4.74 -10.05
C SER A 227 -29.20 5.53 -8.77
N ALA A 228 -29.39 6.83 -8.91
CA ALA A 228 -30.54 7.55 -8.38
C ALA A 228 -30.07 8.95 -7.98
N GLN A 229 -30.65 9.94 -8.65
CA GLN A 229 -30.68 11.30 -8.15
C GLN A 229 -31.34 11.27 -6.76
N SER A 230 -30.56 11.51 -5.72
CA SER A 230 -31.08 11.89 -4.40
C SER A 230 -30.21 13.00 -3.83
N VAL A 231 -30.58 14.21 -4.25
CA VAL A 231 -30.69 15.45 -3.45
C VAL A 231 -30.01 15.42 -2.07
N SER A 232 -28.97 16.25 -1.93
CA SER A 232 -28.48 16.88 -0.67
C SER A 232 -27.15 16.43 0.00
N GLN A 233 -26.23 15.67 -0.63
CA GLN A 233 -24.85 15.51 -0.11
C GLN A 233 -23.80 15.48 -1.23
N VAL A 234 -22.63 16.12 -0.99
CA VAL A 234 -21.47 16.10 -1.89
C VAL A 234 -20.90 14.68 -1.93
N SER A 235 -21.27 13.89 -2.95
CA SER A 235 -20.86 12.49 -3.09
C SER A 235 -20.05 12.26 -4.35
N ILE A 236 -18.96 11.48 -4.23
CA ILE A 236 -18.12 11.04 -5.33
C ILE A 236 -18.40 9.56 -5.57
N VAL A 237 -18.66 9.17 -6.82
CA VAL A 237 -18.84 7.77 -7.18
C VAL A 237 -17.63 7.32 -7.99
N LEU A 238 -16.87 6.35 -7.48
CA LEU A 238 -15.65 5.85 -8.13
C LEU A 238 -15.95 4.62 -8.99
N PRO A 239 -15.70 4.68 -10.32
CA PRO A 239 -16.02 3.58 -11.24
C PRO A 239 -15.15 2.36 -11.03
N THR A 240 -13.90 2.58 -10.63
CA THR A 240 -12.89 1.54 -10.45
C THR A 240 -12.02 1.91 -9.25
N ILE A 241 -11.47 0.88 -8.60
CA ILE A 241 -10.65 1.07 -7.38
C ILE A 241 -9.15 1.01 -7.68
N HIS A 242 -8.77 0.39 -8.80
CA HIS A 242 -7.40 0.01 -9.13
C HIS A 242 -7.04 0.18 -10.61
N GLU A 243 -8.03 0.34 -11.48
CA GLU A 243 -7.77 0.40 -12.92
C GLU A 243 -7.08 1.73 -13.28
N VAL A 244 -6.02 1.61 -14.06
CA VAL A 244 -5.26 2.71 -14.64
C VAL A 244 -5.75 2.94 -16.07
N ASP A 245 -5.68 4.18 -16.54
CA ASP A 245 -5.96 4.52 -17.95
C ASP A 245 -4.88 3.94 -18.88
N LEU A 246 -5.10 2.69 -19.32
CA LEU A 246 -4.19 1.95 -20.19
C LEU A 246 -3.94 2.68 -21.51
N PHE A 247 -4.96 3.35 -22.05
CA PHE A 247 -4.83 4.06 -23.33
C PHE A 247 -3.86 5.23 -23.17
N ARG A 248 -4.06 6.06 -22.13
CA ARG A 248 -3.15 7.18 -21.84
C ARG A 248 -1.71 6.71 -21.60
N CYS A 249 -1.52 5.63 -20.84
CA CYS A 249 -0.20 5.10 -20.52
C CYS A 249 0.51 4.44 -21.72
N PHE A 250 -0.22 3.71 -22.57
CA PHE A 250 0.38 3.01 -23.71
C PHE A 250 0.39 3.80 -25.01
N HIS A 251 -0.33 4.91 -25.10
CA HIS A 251 -0.32 5.76 -26.29
C HIS A 251 1.10 6.07 -26.82
N PRO A 252 2.09 6.44 -25.99
CA PRO A 252 3.45 6.72 -26.47
C PRO A 252 4.20 5.49 -27.01
N VAL A 253 3.79 4.28 -26.61
CA VAL A 253 4.45 3.01 -26.93
C VAL A 253 3.52 2.05 -27.68
N PHE A 254 2.46 2.57 -28.30
CA PHE A 254 1.36 1.79 -28.85
C PHE A 254 1.83 0.71 -29.82
N PHE A 255 2.79 1.02 -30.69
CA PHE A 255 3.35 0.07 -31.66
C PHE A 255 4.13 -1.09 -31.03
N HIS A 256 4.50 -0.98 -29.75
CA HIS A 256 5.24 -2.00 -29.00
C HIS A 256 4.35 -2.79 -28.04
N ILE A 257 3.04 -2.51 -27.97
CA ILE A 257 2.15 -3.05 -26.93
C ILE A 257 2.15 -4.58 -26.86
N GLN A 258 2.20 -5.27 -28.00
CA GLN A 258 2.29 -6.74 -28.08
C GLN A 258 3.56 -7.25 -27.41
N MET A 259 4.71 -6.69 -27.77
CA MET A 259 6.00 -7.05 -27.17
C MET A 259 6.01 -6.76 -25.67
N LEU A 260 5.48 -5.61 -25.25
CA LEU A 260 5.41 -5.24 -23.83
C LEU A 260 4.54 -6.23 -23.05
N TRP A 261 3.39 -6.61 -23.60
CA TRP A 261 2.53 -7.63 -22.99
C TRP A 261 3.24 -8.97 -22.86
N GLU A 262 4.00 -9.41 -23.87
CA GLU A 262 4.80 -10.64 -23.82
C GLU A 262 5.91 -10.57 -22.75
N LEU A 263 6.64 -9.46 -22.67
CA LEU A 263 7.69 -9.25 -21.66
C LEU A 263 7.11 -9.30 -20.24
N VAL A 264 5.96 -8.66 -20.02
CA VAL A 264 5.27 -8.69 -18.72
C VAL A 264 4.80 -10.12 -18.40
N LEU A 265 4.23 -10.84 -19.37
CA LEU A 265 3.75 -12.21 -19.17
C LEU A 265 4.87 -13.18 -18.81
N LEU A 266 6.06 -12.98 -19.38
CA LEU A 266 7.25 -13.77 -19.13
C LEU A 266 8.04 -13.35 -17.88
N GLY A 267 7.67 -12.21 -17.26
CA GLY A 267 8.41 -11.66 -16.12
C GLY A 267 9.82 -11.19 -16.49
N GLU A 268 10.02 -10.68 -17.71
CA GLU A 268 11.32 -10.18 -18.14
C GLU A 268 11.71 -8.89 -17.40
N ALA A 269 13.02 -8.69 -17.21
CA ALA A 269 13.54 -7.50 -16.54
C ALA A 269 13.33 -6.25 -17.42
N LEU A 270 12.57 -5.27 -16.92
CA LEU A 270 12.11 -4.13 -17.69
C LEU A 270 12.28 -2.81 -16.95
N VAL A 271 12.89 -1.81 -17.60
CA VAL A 271 13.00 -0.45 -17.06
C VAL A 271 12.09 0.49 -17.84
N VAL A 272 11.23 1.22 -17.13
CA VAL A 272 10.40 2.31 -17.65
C VAL A 272 11.03 3.63 -17.23
N MET A 273 11.59 4.36 -18.20
CA MET A 273 12.08 5.73 -17.98
C MET A 273 10.99 6.72 -18.39
N ALA A 274 10.53 7.57 -17.45
CA ALA A 274 9.46 8.52 -17.69
C ALA A 274 9.86 9.95 -17.30
N PRO A 275 9.14 11.00 -17.78
CA PRO A 275 9.46 12.39 -17.48
C PRO A 275 9.14 12.78 -16.03
N SER A 276 8.14 12.14 -15.45
CA SER A 276 7.61 12.43 -14.12
C SER A 276 7.36 11.14 -13.31
N PRO A 277 7.36 11.20 -11.97
CA PRO A 277 7.02 10.04 -11.14
C PRO A 277 5.60 9.55 -11.37
N ALA A 278 4.67 10.46 -11.67
CA ALA A 278 3.28 10.13 -12.00
C ALA A 278 3.23 9.22 -13.23
N GLU A 279 3.82 9.65 -14.35
CA GLU A 279 3.87 8.86 -15.58
C GLU A 279 4.63 7.54 -15.42
N SER A 280 5.72 7.54 -14.64
CA SER A 280 6.45 6.33 -14.28
C SER A 280 5.52 5.33 -13.58
N SER A 281 4.90 5.76 -12.48
CA SER A 281 4.08 4.89 -11.64
C SER A 281 2.82 4.40 -12.34
N ASP A 282 2.15 5.27 -13.09
CA ASP A 282 0.97 4.90 -13.87
C ASP A 282 1.32 3.90 -14.97
N THR A 283 2.45 4.08 -15.67
CA THR A 283 2.84 3.14 -16.74
C THR A 283 3.23 1.77 -16.19
N VAL A 284 3.99 1.70 -15.10
CA VAL A 284 4.33 0.42 -14.49
C VAL A 284 3.08 -0.31 -14.02
N LEU A 285 2.14 0.40 -13.38
CA LEU A 285 0.85 -0.19 -13.00
C LEU A 285 0.02 -0.64 -14.21
N ALA A 286 0.04 0.13 -15.30
CA ALA A 286 -0.61 -0.24 -16.56
C ALA A 286 -0.01 -1.51 -17.18
N LEU A 287 1.32 -1.64 -17.17
CA LEU A 287 2.03 -2.85 -17.60
C LEU A 287 1.61 -4.06 -16.77
N VAL A 288 1.63 -3.95 -15.44
CA VAL A 288 1.19 -5.03 -14.55
C VAL A 288 -0.29 -5.38 -14.79
N SER A 289 -1.14 -4.39 -15.06
CA SER A 289 -2.57 -4.58 -15.27
C SER A 289 -2.92 -5.15 -16.65
N CYS A 290 -2.03 -5.04 -17.64
CA CYS A 290 -2.35 -5.45 -19.02
C CYS A 290 -2.46 -6.96 -19.21
N ILE A 291 -1.94 -7.75 -18.26
CA ILE A 291 -2.09 -9.22 -18.24
C ILE A 291 -3.31 -9.69 -17.43
N SER A 292 -4.13 -8.76 -16.89
CA SER A 292 -5.39 -9.09 -16.23
C SER A 292 -6.24 -10.02 -17.12
N PRO A 293 -6.85 -11.09 -16.59
CA PRO A 293 -7.06 -11.39 -15.18
C PRO A 293 -5.93 -12.18 -14.48
N LEU A 294 -4.78 -12.35 -15.13
CA LEU A 294 -3.64 -13.04 -14.52
C LEU A 294 -3.02 -12.18 -13.42
N ARG A 295 -2.55 -12.84 -12.36
CA ARG A 295 -1.73 -12.20 -11.33
C ARG A 295 -0.31 -12.06 -11.86
N TYR A 296 0.23 -10.86 -11.82
CA TYR A 296 1.65 -10.65 -12.03
C TYR A 296 2.42 -11.15 -10.79
N CYS A 297 3.33 -12.11 -11.00
CA CYS A 297 4.00 -12.84 -9.92
C CYS A 297 5.43 -12.33 -9.64
N SER A 298 5.99 -11.53 -10.54
CA SER A 298 7.31 -10.94 -10.38
C SER A 298 7.23 -9.62 -9.61
N ASP A 299 8.36 -9.09 -9.18
CA ASP A 299 8.36 -7.81 -8.48
C ASP A 299 8.14 -6.64 -9.46
N PHE A 300 7.68 -5.51 -8.94
CA PHE A 300 7.62 -4.27 -9.69
C PHE A 300 7.71 -3.07 -8.75
N ARG A 301 8.39 -2.01 -9.19
CA ARG A 301 8.52 -0.73 -8.49
C ARG A 301 7.92 0.35 -9.37
N PRO A 302 6.69 0.83 -9.08
CA PRO A 302 6.06 1.85 -9.91
C PRO A 302 6.86 3.15 -9.97
N TYR A 303 7.51 3.49 -8.86
CA TYR A 303 8.52 4.54 -8.82
C TYR A 303 9.69 4.09 -7.93
N PHE A 304 10.88 4.14 -8.50
CA PHE A 304 12.13 3.69 -7.91
C PHE A 304 13.18 4.80 -8.02
N THR A 305 13.90 5.05 -6.93
CA THR A 305 14.89 6.13 -6.85
C THR A 305 16.26 5.60 -6.45
N ILE A 306 17.28 6.43 -6.63
CA ILE A 306 18.64 6.12 -6.16
C ILE A 306 18.75 5.98 -4.63
N HIS A 307 17.73 6.46 -3.90
CA HIS A 307 17.68 6.45 -2.45
C HIS A 307 16.90 5.24 -1.89
N ASP A 308 16.36 4.39 -2.76
CA ASP A 308 15.72 3.15 -2.32
C ASP A 308 16.75 2.25 -1.61
N SER A 309 16.35 1.64 -0.48
CA SER A 309 17.18 0.71 0.28
C SER A 309 17.69 -0.47 -0.55
N GLU A 310 16.93 -0.85 -1.59
CA GLU A 310 17.22 -1.97 -2.49
C GLU A 310 17.96 -1.52 -3.76
N PHE A 311 18.38 -0.24 -3.85
CA PHE A 311 19.12 0.30 -4.98
C PHE A 311 20.33 -0.56 -5.39
N LYS A 312 21.14 -0.99 -4.40
CA LYS A 312 22.33 -1.83 -4.68
C LYS A 312 21.97 -3.22 -5.19
N GLU A 313 20.84 -3.78 -4.75
CA GLU A 313 20.35 -5.10 -5.15
C GLU A 313 19.96 -5.08 -6.63
N TYR A 314 19.17 -4.10 -7.06
CA TYR A 314 18.71 -4.00 -8.45
C TYR A 314 19.76 -3.47 -9.43
N THR A 315 20.81 -2.80 -8.96
CA THR A 315 21.83 -2.20 -9.85
C THR A 315 23.14 -2.98 -9.94
N THR A 316 23.25 -4.11 -9.24
CA THR A 316 24.45 -4.95 -9.30
C THR A 316 24.66 -5.54 -10.70
N ARG A 317 25.92 -5.57 -11.15
CA ARG A 317 26.32 -6.15 -12.45
C ARG A 317 26.82 -7.58 -12.35
N THR A 318 26.89 -8.12 -11.14
CA THR A 318 27.48 -9.45 -10.89
C THR A 318 26.50 -10.59 -11.13
N GLN A 319 25.21 -10.28 -11.28
CA GLN A 319 24.14 -11.26 -11.46
C GLN A 319 23.31 -10.90 -12.69
N ALA A 320 22.57 -11.89 -13.21
CA ALA A 320 21.55 -11.61 -14.21
C ALA A 320 20.51 -10.63 -13.62
N PRO A 321 19.95 -9.73 -14.44
CA PRO A 321 18.89 -8.83 -13.99
C PRO A 321 17.75 -9.62 -13.32
N PRO A 322 17.29 -9.21 -12.13
CA PRO A 322 16.16 -9.86 -11.48
C PRO A 322 14.88 -9.67 -12.32
N SER A 323 13.94 -10.60 -12.19
CA SER A 323 12.61 -10.49 -12.78
C SER A 323 11.83 -9.36 -12.08
N VAL A 324 11.93 -8.14 -12.63
CA VAL A 324 11.31 -6.94 -12.05
C VAL A 324 11.03 -5.88 -13.11
N ILE A 325 9.94 -5.14 -12.92
CA ILE A 325 9.65 -3.91 -13.67
C ILE A 325 10.00 -2.69 -12.80
N LEU A 326 10.91 -1.83 -13.26
CA LEU A 326 11.33 -0.62 -12.54
C LEU A 326 10.90 0.65 -13.26
N GLY A 327 10.09 1.48 -12.60
CA GLY A 327 9.76 2.83 -13.05
C GLY A 327 10.72 3.86 -12.47
N VAL A 328 11.36 4.66 -13.32
CA VAL A 328 12.38 5.64 -12.92
C VAL A 328 12.21 6.96 -13.69
N THR A 329 12.60 8.06 -13.06
CA THR A 329 12.67 9.39 -13.70
C THR A 329 14.09 9.83 -13.99
N ASN A 330 15.04 9.40 -13.17
CA ASN A 330 16.40 9.92 -13.22
C ASN A 330 17.19 9.34 -14.41
N PRO A 331 17.72 10.18 -15.32
CA PRO A 331 18.53 9.73 -16.45
C PRO A 331 19.77 8.93 -16.05
N PHE A 332 20.24 9.05 -14.80
CA PHE A 332 21.31 8.22 -14.25
C PHE A 332 21.04 6.72 -14.45
N PHE A 333 19.78 6.29 -14.32
CA PHE A 333 19.40 4.89 -14.53
C PHE A 333 19.64 4.39 -15.96
N ALA A 334 19.63 5.27 -16.97
CA ALA A 334 19.96 4.87 -18.35
C ALA A 334 21.39 4.33 -18.45
N LYS A 335 22.33 4.90 -17.69
CA LYS A 335 23.73 4.46 -17.67
C LYS A 335 23.95 3.30 -16.71
N THR A 336 23.31 3.33 -15.55
CA THR A 336 23.46 2.31 -14.52
C THR A 336 22.89 0.96 -14.99
N LEU A 337 21.70 0.99 -15.58
CA LEU A 337 20.96 -0.20 -16.05
C LEU A 337 21.13 -0.44 -17.56
N GLN A 338 22.14 0.14 -18.22
CA GLN A 338 22.37 -0.03 -19.67
C GLN A 338 22.60 -1.49 -20.12
N HIS A 339 22.89 -2.39 -19.17
CA HIS A 339 23.13 -3.81 -19.38
C HIS A 339 21.85 -4.64 -19.32
N TRP A 340 20.71 -4.03 -18.93
CA TRP A 340 19.42 -4.69 -18.89
C TRP A 340 18.87 -4.88 -20.31
N PRO A 341 18.13 -5.97 -20.55
CA PRO A 341 17.68 -6.34 -21.89
C PRO A 341 16.62 -5.38 -22.44
N HIS A 342 15.78 -4.80 -21.58
CA HIS A 342 14.62 -4.01 -22.00
C HIS A 342 14.54 -2.67 -21.25
N ILE A 343 14.61 -1.58 -22.01
CA ILE A 343 14.45 -0.21 -21.51
C ILE A 343 13.46 0.53 -22.41
N ILE A 344 12.36 0.98 -21.82
CA ILE A 344 11.34 1.81 -22.46
C ILE A 344 11.58 3.25 -22.04
N ARG A 345 11.46 4.18 -22.98
CA ARG A 345 11.44 5.62 -22.71
C ARG A 345 10.08 6.18 -23.09
N ILE A 346 9.41 6.81 -22.13
CA ILE A 346 8.08 7.37 -22.28
C ILE A 346 8.18 8.88 -22.26
N GLY A 347 7.53 9.52 -23.23
CA GLY A 347 7.56 10.97 -23.40
C GLY A 347 8.91 11.52 -23.86
N ASP A 348 8.94 12.82 -24.13
CA ASP A 348 10.18 13.54 -24.45
C ASP A 348 10.93 13.84 -23.14
N MET A 349 11.78 12.91 -22.71
CA MET A 349 12.80 13.21 -21.70
C MET A 349 13.75 14.24 -22.30
N LYS A 350 13.52 15.53 -22.05
CA LYS A 350 14.46 16.59 -22.46
C LYS A 350 15.83 16.23 -21.87
N GLN A 351 16.76 15.81 -22.73
CA GLN A 351 18.14 15.59 -22.33
C GLN A 351 18.66 16.89 -21.72
N ALA A 352 18.94 16.87 -20.42
CA ALA A 352 19.70 17.94 -19.78
C ALA A 352 21.11 17.92 -20.39
N GLY A 353 21.34 18.74 -21.42
CA GLY A 353 22.68 18.91 -22.00
C GLY A 353 22.72 19.20 -23.49
N ARG A 354 22.32 20.41 -23.89
CA ARG A 354 23.02 21.23 -24.89
C ARG A 354 22.48 22.65 -24.80
N TYR A 355 22.98 23.40 -23.81
CA TYR A 355 23.02 24.86 -23.98
C TYR A 355 24.03 25.10 -25.08
N ASN A 356 23.55 25.42 -26.29
CA ASN A 356 24.40 26.00 -27.32
C ASN A 356 24.88 27.34 -26.75
N ILE A 357 26.13 27.37 -26.30
CA ILE A 357 26.87 28.62 -26.18
C ILE A 357 27.18 29.02 -27.61
N GLU A 358 26.28 29.77 -28.24
CA GLU A 358 26.66 30.59 -29.38
C GLU A 358 27.57 31.69 -28.83
N ARG A 359 28.85 31.56 -29.15
CA ARG A 359 29.82 32.63 -28.97
C ARG A 359 29.49 33.76 -29.93
N GLU A 360 29.61 34.98 -29.42
CA GLU A 360 29.64 36.24 -30.15
C GLU A 360 30.39 36.17 -31.47
N ALA A 361 29.83 36.85 -32.48
CA ALA A 361 30.58 37.51 -33.54
C ALA A 361 30.05 38.94 -33.69
#